data_AF-A0A5J4UE28-F1
#
_entry.id   AF-A0A5J4UE28-F1
#
_cell.length_a   1.000
_cell.length_b   1.000
_cell.length_c   1.000
_cell.angle_alpha   90.00
_cell.angle_beta   90.00
_cell.angle_gamma   90.00
#
_symmetry.space_group_name_H-M   'P 1'
#
loop_
_entity.id
_entity.type
_entity.pdbx_description
1 polymer ?
#
loop_
_entity_poly.entity_id
_entity_poly.type
_entity_poly.pdbx_seq_one_letter_code
_entity_poly.pdbx_strand_id
1 'polypeptide(L)' 'LNMDSSPRTLTFFKNDVEQPDYVTNIPAAVRFFAFLWEKGTAFKVLKFDALSAPTAKHGAGSRAWEYGTEWQKDE' A
#
# COMPACT_ATOMS: atom_id res chain seq x y z
N LEU A 1 2.28 -4.32 3.87
CA LEU A 1 0.96 -4.96 4.06
C LEU A 1 0.86 -5.42 5.50
N ASN A 2 -0.18 -5.04 6.23
CA ASN A 2 -0.46 -5.49 7.58
C ASN A 2 -1.84 -6.19 7.59
N MET A 3 -1.83 -7.51 7.62
CA MET A 3 -3.04 -8.35 7.58
C MET A 3 -3.58 -8.69 8.98
N ASP A 4 -2.79 -8.43 10.02
CA ASP A 4 -3.09 -8.74 11.42
C ASP A 4 -3.71 -7.54 12.17
N SER A 5 -3.60 -6.33 11.62
CA SER A 5 -4.25 -5.16 12.18
C SER A 5 -5.76 -5.14 11.93
N SER A 6 -6.50 -4.45 12.81
CA SER A 6 -7.91 -4.12 12.63
C SER A 6 -8.07 -2.60 12.71
N PRO A 7 -8.27 -1.89 11.58
CA PRO A 7 -8.45 -2.41 10.22
C PRO A 7 -7.15 -2.94 9.59
N ARG A 8 -7.26 -3.83 8.59
CA ARG A 8 -6.10 -4.29 7.78
C ARG A 8 -5.61 -3.14 6.91
N THR A 9 -4.30 -3.02 6.72
CA THR A 9 -3.72 -1.87 6.01
C THR A 9 -2.69 -2.25 4.94
N LEU A 10 -2.63 -1.44 3.88
CA LEU A 10 -1.57 -1.46 2.87
C LEU A 10 -0.87 -0.10 2.88
N THR A 11 0.43 -0.12 3.15
CA THR A 11 1.29 1.08 3.16
C THR A 11 2.34 0.95 2.08
N PHE A 12 2.58 2.05 1.37
CA PHE A 12 3.57 2.13 0.31
C PHE A 12 4.87 2.77 0.82
N PHE A 13 5.98 2.30 0.27
CA PHE A 13 7.30 2.84 0.55
C PHE A 13 8.01 3.10 -0.78
N LYS A 14 8.68 4.26 -0.89
CA LYS A 14 9.56 4.59 -2.01
C LYS A 14 10.96 4.79 -1.47
N ASN A 15 11.90 3.93 -1.86
CA ASN A 15 13.27 3.93 -1.33
C ASN A 15 13.30 3.96 0.21
N ASP A 16 12.58 3.03 0.84
CA ASP A 16 12.43 2.90 2.30
C ASP A 16 11.74 4.09 3.02
N VAL A 17 11.25 5.08 2.28
CA VAL A 17 10.47 6.20 2.83
C VAL A 17 8.98 5.90 2.73
N GLU A 18 8.30 5.88 3.88
CA GLU A 18 6.85 5.71 3.97
C GLU A 18 6.12 6.83 3.19
N GLN A 19 5.13 6.45 2.39
CA GLN A 19 4.31 7.40 1.61
C GLN A 19 3.10 7.89 2.43
N PRO A 20 2.63 9.13 2.21
CA PRO A 20 1.53 9.71 2.99
C PRO A 20 0.21 8.97 2.78
N ASP A 21 -0.04 8.49 1.56
CA ASP A 21 -1.24 7.73 1.22
C ASP A 21 -1.07 6.25 1.59
N TYR A 22 -2.05 5.73 2.31
CA TYR A 22 -2.15 4.31 2.61
C TYR A 22 -3.60 3.84 2.50
N VAL A 23 -3.81 2.54 2.37
CA VAL A 23 -5.14 1.95 2.21
C VAL A 23 -5.54 1.22 3.48
N THR A 24 -6.79 1.37 3.90
CA THR A 24 -7.38 0.71 5.07
C THR A 24 -8.54 -0.21 4.64
N ASN A 25 -8.98 -1.09 5.55
CA ASN A 25 -10.10 -2.01 5.35
C ASN A 25 -9.96 -2.96 4.14
N ILE A 26 -8.71 -3.33 3.82
CA ILE A 26 -8.44 -4.27 2.75
C ILE A 26 -8.97 -5.68 3.09
N PRO A 27 -9.42 -6.46 2.08
CA PRO A 27 -10.00 -7.79 2.29
C PRO A 27 -8.97 -8.81 2.80
N ALA A 28 -9.45 -9.94 3.33
CA ALA A 28 -8.61 -11.00 3.91
C ALA A 28 -7.71 -11.69 2.87
N ALA A 29 -8.08 -11.64 1.59
CA ALA A 29 -7.32 -12.17 0.49
C ALA A 29 -6.97 -11.04 -0.47
N VAL A 30 -5.68 -10.91 -0.80
CA VAL A 30 -5.16 -9.87 -1.69
C VAL A 30 -4.36 -10.48 -2.82
N ARG A 31 -4.31 -9.78 -3.95
CA ARG A 31 -3.42 -10.07 -5.07
C ARG A 31 -2.64 -8.81 -5.40
N PHE A 32 -1.37 -8.96 -5.73
CA PHE A 32 -0.57 -7.86 -6.24
C PHE A 32 -0.83 -7.71 -7.74
N PHE A 33 -1.19 -6.50 -8.16
CA PHE A 33 -1.33 -6.13 -9.56
C PHE A 33 -0.36 -4.99 -9.86
N ALA A 34 0.27 -5.03 -11.03
CA ALA A 34 1.14 -3.97 -11.50
C ALA A 34 0.63 -3.48 -12.85
N PHE A 35 0.36 -2.18 -12.93
CA PHE A 35 -0.07 -1.53 -14.15
C PHE A 35 1.13 -0.93 -14.88
N LEU A 36 1.34 -1.35 -16.13
CA LEU A 36 2.41 -0.87 -16.99
C LEU A 36 1.76 -0.14 -18.19
N TRP A 37 1.94 1.17 -18.26
CA TRP A 37 1.27 2.02 -19.26
C TRP A 37 2.07 2.17 -20.54
N GLU A 38 3.38 2.43 -20.43
CA GLU A 38 4.21 2.76 -21.59
C GLU A 38 4.94 1.54 -22.15
N LYS A 39 5.15 1.54 -23.47
CA LYS A 39 5.89 0.47 -24.16
C LYS A 39 7.32 0.39 -23.62
N GLY A 40 7.75 -0.83 -23.28
CA GLY A 40 9.09 -1.09 -22.76
C GLY A 40 9.23 -0.86 -21.25
N THR A 41 8.16 -0.44 -20.55
CA THR A 41 8.18 -0.41 -19.09
C THR A 41 8.16 -1.81 -18.51
N ALA A 42 8.98 -2.01 -17.49
CA ALA A 42 9.07 -3.26 -16.76
C ALA A 42 9.47 -2.96 -15.32
N PHE A 43 9.12 -3.87 -14.42
CA PHE A 43 9.59 -3.87 -13.05
C PHE A 43 10.04 -5.29 -12.69
N LYS A 44 10.90 -5.38 -11.69
CA LYS A 44 11.38 -6.66 -11.17
C LYS A 44 10.96 -6.81 -9.72
N VAL A 45 10.21 -7.85 -9.41
CA VAL A 45 10.02 -8.29 -8.02
C VAL A 45 11.32 -8.92 -7.56
N LEU A 46 11.92 -8.38 -6.50
CA LEU A 46 13.19 -8.89 -5.97
C LEU A 46 12.97 -10.10 -5.07
N LYS A 47 12.02 -10.01 -4.15
CA LYS A 47 11.68 -11.04 -3.16
C LYS A 47 10.32 -10.77 -2.52
N PHE A 48 9.76 -11.79 -1.89
CA PHE A 48 8.62 -11.69 -1.00
C PHE A 48 9.09 -11.98 0.42
N ASP A 49 9.10 -10.95 1.26
CA ASP A 49 9.51 -11.07 2.65
C ASP A 49 8.33 -10.81 3.58
N ALA A 50 8.21 -11.65 4.61
CA ALA A 50 7.36 -11.38 5.75
C ALA A 50 8.18 -10.65 6.83
N LEU A 51 7.69 -9.51 7.29
CA LEU A 51 8.26 -8.81 8.43
C LEU A 51 7.65 -9.36 9.73
N SER A 52 8.45 -9.50 10.78
CA SER A 52 7.98 -9.96 12.10
C SER A 52 7.10 -8.95 12.82
N ALA A 53 7.19 -7.68 12.43
CA ALA A 53 6.37 -6.58 12.93
C ALA A 53 6.15 -5.54 11.83
N PRO A 54 5.01 -4.81 11.84
CA PRO A 54 4.79 -3.70 10.92
C PRO A 54 5.76 -2.55 11.21
N THR A 55 6.27 -1.93 10.14
CA THR A 55 7.19 -0.76 10.22
C THR A 55 6.50 0.56 9.91
N ALA A 56 5.32 0.52 9.31
CA ALA A 56 4.53 1.70 8.98
C ALA A 56 4.08 2.44 10.25
N LYS A 57 4.15 3.77 10.22
CA LYS A 57 3.84 4.64 11.37
C LYS A 57 2.56 5.45 11.17
N HIS A 58 2.15 5.71 9.92
CA HIS A 58 1.02 6.59 9.57
C HIS A 58 1.06 7.93 10.32
N GLY A 59 2.18 8.65 10.14
CA GLY A 59 2.46 9.90 10.85
C GLY A 59 1.53 11.06 10.50
N ALA A 60 1.78 12.22 11.11
CA ALA A 60 1.01 13.43 10.80
C ALA A 60 1.06 13.77 9.31
N GLY A 61 -0.11 14.04 8.72
CA GLY A 61 -0.25 14.30 7.28
C GLY A 61 -0.46 13.05 6.42
N SER A 62 -0.46 11.84 7.01
CA SER A 62 -0.89 10.64 6.30
C SER A 62 -2.39 10.65 6.03
N ARG A 63 -2.80 10.09 4.88
CA ARG A 63 -4.19 9.94 4.46
C ARG A 63 -4.53 8.46 4.29
N ALA A 64 -5.59 8.04 4.99
CA ALA A 64 -6.17 6.72 4.84
C ALA A 64 -7.20 6.73 3.71
N TRP A 65 -7.07 5.78 2.78
CA TRP A 65 -8.05 5.51 1.74
C TRP A 65 -8.83 4.25 2.05
N GLU A 66 -10.16 4.37 2.12
CA GLU A 66 -11.03 3.22 2.36
C GLU A 66 -11.05 2.31 1.14
N TYR A 67 -10.69 1.04 1.31
CA TYR A 67 -10.80 0.09 0.21
C TYR A 67 -12.26 -0.09 -0.23
N GLY A 68 -12.48 -0.12 -1.54
CA GLY A 68 -13.81 -0.34 -2.12
C GLY A 68 -14.68 0.91 -2.22
N THR A 69 -14.14 2.09 -1.90
CA THR A 69 -14.77 3.38 -2.17
C THR A 69 -14.15 4.05 -3.40
N GLU A 70 -14.84 5.05 -3.94
CA GLU A 70 -14.23 5.95 -4.91
C GLU A 70 -13.21 6.86 -4.21
N TRP A 71 -12.05 7.07 -4.84
CA TRP A 71 -10.98 7.90 -4.32
C TRP A 71 -10.87 9.15 -5.17
N GLN A 72 -11.32 10.27 -4.62
CA GLN A 72 -11.23 11.57 -5.27
C GLN A 72 -9.99 12.28 -4.77
N LYS A 73 -9.17 12.80 -5.68
CA LYS A 73 -8.15 13.77 -5.28
C LYS A 73 -8.86 15.00 -4.74
N ASP A 74 -8.36 15.52 -3.62
CA ASP A 74 -8.76 16.87 -3.22
C ASP A 74 -8.21 17.81 -4.30
N GLU A 75 -9.09 18.64 -4.88
CA GLU A 75 -8.74 19.66 -5.87
C GLU A 75 -7.85 20.76 -5.29
#